data_AF-A0A1X0CRV0-F1
#
_entry.id   AF-A0A1X0CRV0-F1
#
_cell.length_a   1.000
_cell.length_b   1.000
_cell.length_c   1.000
_cell.angle_alpha   90.00
_cell.angle_beta   90.00
_cell.angle_gamma   90.00
#
_symmetry.space_group_name_H-M   'P 1'
#
loop_
_entity.id
_entity.type
_entity.pdbx_description
1 polymer ?
#
loop_
_entity_poly.entity_id
_entity_poly.type
_entity_poly.pdbx_seq_one_letter_code
_entity_poly.pdbx_strand_id
1 'polypeptide(L)'
;MTTTDTQTKPPDGLDADGPGHQLWASVTGEYRLRPDELRILENACRLADDIDYWEAEATECRRTAGSERTVRGSTGQRVLNKLLVRADKAKAEALRCRIAQTNMLAKLHLPDDPAAPAADQEPQPAGEHTGPRSLTA
;
A
#
# COMPACT_ATOMS: atom_id res chain seq x y z
N MET A 1 10.63 32.25 0.40
CA MET A 1 9.77 31.47 -0.52
C MET A 1 10.65 30.43 -1.19
N THR A 2 10.70 29.21 -0.65
CA THR A 2 11.52 28.11 -1.19
C THR A 2 10.57 26.95 -1.49
N THR A 3 10.11 26.89 -2.73
CA THR A 3 9.29 25.80 -3.25
C THR A 3 10.27 24.76 -3.79
N THR A 4 10.71 23.83 -2.94
CA THR A 4 11.69 22.81 -3.32
C THR A 4 11.01 21.73 -4.15
N ASP A 5 11.26 21.78 -5.47
CA ASP A 5 10.98 20.76 -6.46
C ASP A 5 11.73 19.46 -6.08
N THR A 6 11.11 18.61 -5.27
CA THR A 6 11.72 17.38 -4.72
C THR A 6 10.84 16.16 -4.99
N GLN A 7 9.74 16.33 -5.71
CA GLN A 7 8.70 15.31 -5.87
C GLN A 7 9.09 14.19 -6.85
N THR A 8 10.08 14.44 -7.71
CA THR A 8 10.46 13.55 -8.82
C THR A 8 11.41 12.44 -8.44
N LYS A 9 12.11 12.51 -7.29
CA LYS A 9 13.05 11.45 -6.91
C LYS A 9 12.27 10.32 -6.20
N PRO A 10 12.36 9.06 -6.68
CA PRO A 10 11.82 7.92 -5.92
C PRO A 10 12.52 7.81 -4.56
N PRO A 11 11.82 7.34 -3.53
CA PRO A 11 12.39 7.18 -2.20
C PRO A 11 13.49 6.13 -2.20
N ASP A 12 14.53 6.36 -1.39
CA ASP A 12 15.66 5.46 -1.29
C ASP A 12 15.23 4.09 -0.73
N GLY A 13 15.76 3.01 -1.31
CA GLY A 13 15.50 1.63 -0.88
C GLY A 13 14.30 0.93 -1.54
N LEU A 14 13.68 1.53 -2.56
CA LEU A 14 12.81 0.79 -3.48
C LEU A 14 13.64 0.00 -4.50
N ASP A 15 13.11 -1.13 -4.94
CA ASP A 15 13.71 -1.87 -6.05
C ASP A 15 13.57 -1.07 -7.34
N ALA A 16 14.69 -0.81 -8.03
CA ALA A 16 14.75 0.12 -9.16
C ALA A 16 13.80 -0.25 -10.32
N ASP A 17 13.61 -1.56 -10.54
CA ASP A 17 12.68 -2.11 -11.54
C ASP A 17 11.43 -2.72 -10.89
N GLY A 18 11.28 -2.54 -9.57
CA GLY A 18 10.20 -3.11 -8.77
C GLY A 18 8.85 -2.43 -8.99
N PRO A 19 7.75 -3.09 -8.58
CA PRO A 19 6.41 -2.52 -8.66
C PRO A 19 6.26 -1.24 -7.84
N GLY A 20 7.02 -1.07 -6.75
CA GLY A 20 7.03 0.14 -5.94
C GLY A 20 7.54 1.35 -6.71
N HIS A 21 8.62 1.18 -7.50
CA HIS A 21 9.14 2.24 -8.35
C HIS A 21 8.16 2.62 -9.46
N GLN A 22 7.51 1.62 -10.09
CA GLN A 22 6.49 1.86 -11.12
C GLN A 22 5.29 2.62 -10.57
N LEU A 23 4.81 2.25 -9.38
CA LEU A 23 3.71 2.95 -8.69
C LEU A 23 4.09 4.40 -8.35
N TRP A 24 5.31 4.63 -7.89
CA TRP A 24 5.80 5.99 -7.62
C TRP A 24 5.79 6.84 -8.88
N ALA A 25 6.33 6.32 -9.98
CA ALA A 25 6.41 7.03 -11.25
C ALA A 25 5.02 7.34 -11.84
N SER A 26 4.07 6.39 -11.74
CA SER A 26 2.71 6.60 -12.25
C SER A 26 1.98 7.69 -11.48
N VAL A 27 2.09 7.71 -10.15
CA VAL A 27 1.37 8.69 -9.32
C VAL A 27 2.03 10.07 -9.38
N THR A 28 3.35 10.14 -9.20
CA THR A 28 4.06 11.44 -9.19
C THR A 28 4.20 12.07 -10.57
N GLY A 29 4.06 11.29 -11.65
CA GLY A 29 4.00 11.79 -13.02
C GLY A 29 2.69 12.52 -13.35
N GLU A 30 1.58 12.13 -12.71
CA GLU A 30 0.25 12.68 -12.97
C GLU A 30 -0.22 13.68 -11.90
N TYR A 31 0.14 13.46 -10.63
CA TYR A 31 -0.39 14.22 -9.50
C TYR A 31 0.70 15.00 -8.77
N ARG A 32 0.42 16.26 -8.43
CA ARG A 32 1.24 17.06 -7.52
C ARG A 32 0.77 16.86 -6.08
N LEU A 33 1.49 16.04 -5.32
CA LEU A 33 1.13 15.62 -3.98
C LEU A 33 1.75 16.54 -2.92
N ARG A 34 1.05 16.65 -1.78
CA ARG A 34 1.54 17.31 -0.57
C ARG A 34 2.58 16.41 0.15
N PRO A 35 3.44 16.99 1.01
CA PRO A 35 4.49 16.23 1.70
C PRO A 35 4.01 15.09 2.60
N ASP A 36 2.81 15.19 3.15
CA ASP A 36 2.14 14.14 3.93
C ASP A 36 1.64 13.00 3.03
N GLU A 37 1.03 13.34 1.88
CA GLU A 37 0.61 12.37 0.86
C GLU A 37 1.80 11.59 0.28
N LEU A 38 2.93 12.27 0.05
CA LEU A 38 4.16 11.62 -0.41
C LEU A 38 4.69 10.57 0.56
N ARG A 39 4.58 10.79 1.87
CA ARG A 39 4.96 9.78 2.87
C ARG A 39 4.03 8.57 2.84
N ILE A 40 2.74 8.78 2.56
CA ILE A 40 1.80 7.66 2.42
C ILE A 40 2.10 6.89 1.12
N LEU A 41 2.40 7.58 0.03
CA LEU A 41 2.82 6.97 -1.23
C LEU A 41 4.09 6.16 -1.07
N GLU A 42 5.12 6.68 -0.40
CA GLU A 42 6.38 5.97 -0.13
C GLU A 42 6.12 4.63 0.58
N ASN A 43 5.29 4.64 1.62
CA ASN A 43 4.93 3.41 2.33
C ASN A 43 4.13 2.44 1.45
N ALA A 44 3.23 2.95 0.61
CA ALA A 44 2.47 2.13 -0.34
C ALA A 44 3.38 1.49 -1.41
N CYS A 45 4.43 2.20 -1.85
CA CYS A 45 5.42 1.70 -2.80
C CYS A 45 6.27 0.60 -2.18
N ARG A 46 6.75 0.77 -0.94
CA ARG A 46 7.46 -0.29 -0.21
C ARG A 46 6.62 -1.54 -0.04
N LEU A 47 5.34 -1.37 0.30
CA LEU A 47 4.41 -2.49 0.36
C LEU A 47 4.21 -3.18 -0.99
N ALA A 48 4.36 -2.46 -2.11
CA ALA A 48 4.29 -3.07 -3.44
C ALA A 48 5.46 -4.03 -3.67
N ASP A 49 6.67 -3.60 -3.33
CA ASP A 49 7.88 -4.43 -3.43
C ASP A 49 7.79 -5.64 -2.48
N ASP A 50 7.29 -5.45 -1.26
CA ASP A 50 7.05 -6.55 -0.31
C ASP A 50 6.03 -7.57 -0.86
N ILE A 51 4.96 -7.12 -1.53
CA ILE A 51 3.98 -8.01 -2.16
C ILE A 51 4.67 -8.88 -3.21
N ASP A 52 5.46 -8.29 -4.09
CA ASP A 52 6.17 -9.01 -5.15
C ASP A 52 7.15 -10.03 -4.58
N TYR A 53 7.94 -9.63 -3.57
CA TYR A 53 8.83 -10.54 -2.85
C TYR A 53 8.08 -11.75 -2.26
N TRP A 54 6.98 -11.52 -1.54
CA TRP A 54 6.23 -12.62 -0.92
C TRP A 54 5.48 -13.48 -1.94
N GLU A 55 5.00 -12.90 -3.04
CA GLU A 55 4.37 -13.64 -4.14
C GLU A 55 5.39 -14.51 -4.89
N ALA A 56 6.59 -13.98 -5.14
CA ALA A 56 7.71 -14.74 -5.72
C ALA A 56 8.11 -15.90 -4.80
N GLU A 57 8.33 -15.64 -3.50
CA GLU A 57 8.69 -16.67 -2.52
C GLU A 57 7.62 -17.77 -2.41
N ALA A 58 6.33 -17.40 -2.41
CA ALA A 58 5.24 -18.36 -2.41
C ALA A 58 5.25 -19.24 -3.67
N THR A 59 5.55 -18.65 -4.82
CA THR A 59 5.63 -19.34 -6.11
C THR A 59 6.81 -20.29 -6.16
N GLU A 60 8.00 -19.86 -5.74
CA GLU A 60 9.20 -20.71 -5.66
C GLU A 60 9.02 -21.89 -4.71
N CYS A 61 8.47 -21.64 -3.52
CA CYS A 61 8.17 -22.70 -2.55
C CYS A 61 7.21 -23.74 -3.11
N ARG A 62 6.16 -23.30 -3.81
CA ARG A 62 5.17 -24.18 -4.42
C ARG A 62 5.75 -24.96 -5.61
N ARG A 63 6.55 -24.31 -6.44
CA ARG A 63 7.25 -24.96 -7.56
C ARG A 63 8.17 -26.07 -7.06
N THR A 64 8.94 -25.78 -6.01
CA THR A 64 9.88 -26.74 -5.41
C THR A 64 9.16 -27.90 -4.72
N ALA A 65 8.01 -27.62 -4.08
CA ALA A 65 7.21 -28.65 -3.42
C ALA A 65 6.52 -29.62 -4.40
N GLY A 66 6.25 -29.18 -5.63
CA GLY A 66 5.47 -29.94 -6.61
C GLY A 66 4.00 -30.08 -6.22
N SER A 67 3.37 -31.18 -6.64
CA SER A 67 1.95 -31.46 -6.39
C SER A 67 1.68 -32.21 -5.08
N GLU A 68 2.71 -32.67 -4.38
CA GLU A 68 2.54 -33.57 -3.24
C GLU A 68 2.30 -32.82 -1.93
N ARG A 69 1.05 -32.88 -1.45
CA ARG A 69 0.60 -32.15 -0.25
C ARG A 69 1.15 -32.69 1.06
N THR A 70 1.52 -33.97 1.07
CA THR A 70 2.04 -34.66 2.26
C THR A 70 3.27 -35.46 1.89
N VAL A 71 4.32 -35.35 2.69
CA VAL A 71 5.57 -36.11 2.54
C VAL A 71 5.70 -37.15 3.65
N ARG A 72 6.44 -38.22 3.40
CA ARG A 72 6.74 -39.22 4.42
C ARG A 72 7.72 -38.64 5.44
N GLY A 73 7.28 -38.53 6.69
CA GLY A 73 8.11 -38.14 7.81
C GLY A 73 9.14 -39.20 8.17
N SER A 74 10.14 -38.82 8.97
CA SER A 74 11.23 -39.71 9.39
C SER A 74 10.75 -40.95 10.16
N THR A 75 9.61 -40.87 10.86
CA THR A 75 8.97 -41.98 11.57
C THR A 75 7.96 -42.77 10.71
N GLY A 76 7.90 -42.50 9.41
CA GLY A 76 6.99 -43.15 8.47
C GLY A 76 5.57 -42.57 8.43
N GLN A 77 5.26 -41.60 9.29
CA GLN A 77 3.97 -40.88 9.30
C GLN A 77 3.84 -39.95 8.08
N ARG A 78 2.63 -39.74 7.56
CA ARG A 78 2.40 -38.68 6.55
C ARG A 78 2.34 -37.32 7.24
N VAL A 79 3.23 -36.40 6.84
CA VAL A 79 3.29 -35.04 7.39
C VAL A 79 3.04 -34.05 6.25
N LEU A 80 2.43 -32.90 6.55
CA LEU A 80 2.28 -31.82 5.59
C LEU A 80 3.65 -31.40 5.03
N ASN A 81 3.69 -31.16 3.72
CA ASN A 81 4.90 -30.67 3.07
C ASN A 81 5.24 -29.28 3.63
N LYS A 82 6.40 -29.19 4.31
CA LYS A 82 6.85 -27.95 4.96
C LYS A 82 7.01 -26.78 3.97
N LEU A 83 7.35 -27.08 2.72
CA LEU A 83 7.47 -26.07 1.67
C LEU A 83 6.10 -25.49 1.28
N LEU A 84 5.05 -26.32 1.23
CA LEU A 84 3.69 -25.81 1.01
C LEU A 84 3.20 -24.99 2.19
N VAL A 85 3.51 -25.39 3.43
CA VAL A 85 3.22 -24.59 4.62
C VAL A 85 3.94 -23.23 4.56
N ARG A 86 5.19 -23.19 4.06
CA ARG A 86 5.91 -21.94 3.84
C ARG A 86 5.26 -21.10 2.73
N ALA A 87 4.87 -21.71 1.62
CA ALA A 87 4.18 -21.03 0.53
C ALA A 87 2.86 -20.39 0.96
N ASP A 88 2.06 -21.12 1.76
CA ASP A 88 0.78 -20.61 2.27
C ASP A 88 0.99 -19.44 3.25
N LYS A 89 2.07 -19.47 4.05
CA LYS A 89 2.45 -18.35 4.92
C LYS A 89 2.90 -17.12 4.12
N ALA A 90 3.76 -17.31 3.12
CA ALA A 90 4.20 -16.21 2.25
C ALA A 90 3.01 -15.56 1.55
N LYS A 91 2.07 -16.37 1.03
CA LYS A 91 0.83 -15.86 0.42
C LYS A 91 -0.06 -15.09 1.41
N ALA A 92 -0.15 -15.55 2.65
CA ALA A 92 -0.90 -14.83 3.69
C ALA A 92 -0.26 -13.47 4.00
N GLU A 93 1.07 -13.38 3.97
CA GLU A 93 1.80 -12.12 4.16
C GLU A 93 1.59 -11.17 2.98
N ALA A 94 1.71 -11.65 1.74
CA ALA A 94 1.38 -10.87 0.53
C ALA A 94 -0.04 -10.27 0.60
N LEU A 95 -1.02 -11.05 1.07
CA LEU A 95 -2.39 -10.57 1.24
C LEU A 95 -2.48 -9.45 2.29
N ARG A 96 -1.75 -9.55 3.41
CA ARG A 96 -1.70 -8.50 4.44
C ARG A 96 -1.09 -7.22 3.89
N CYS A 97 0.03 -7.33 3.17
CA CYS A 97 0.67 -6.20 2.50
C CYS A 97 -0.28 -5.55 1.49
N ARG A 98 -1.00 -6.34 0.69
CA ARG A 98 -2.01 -5.83 -0.27
C ARG A 98 -3.13 -5.08 0.43
N ILE A 99 -3.70 -5.61 1.51
CA ILE A 99 -4.75 -4.92 2.27
C ILE A 99 -4.21 -3.60 2.84
N ALA A 100 -3.00 -3.61 3.42
CA ALA A 100 -2.37 -2.40 3.94
C ALA A 100 -2.15 -1.36 2.82
N GLN A 101 -1.69 -1.80 1.65
CA GLN A 101 -1.47 -0.93 0.49
C GLN A 101 -2.78 -0.32 -0.01
N THR A 102 -3.85 -1.10 -0.18
CA THR A 102 -5.16 -0.57 -0.57
C THR A 102 -5.66 0.49 0.43
N ASN A 103 -5.47 0.24 1.73
CA ASN A 103 -5.85 1.21 2.75
C ASN A 103 -5.01 2.50 2.71
N MET A 104 -3.72 2.41 2.35
CA MET A 104 -2.87 3.59 2.17
C MET A 104 -3.27 4.37 0.93
N LEU A 105 -3.47 3.70 -0.21
CA LEU A 105 -3.91 4.34 -1.46
C LEU A 105 -5.28 5.02 -1.30
N ALA A 106 -6.21 4.39 -0.60
CA ALA A 106 -7.51 4.99 -0.30
C ALA A 106 -7.40 6.31 0.51
N LYS A 107 -6.38 6.44 1.36
CA LYS A 107 -6.13 7.67 2.15
C LYS A 107 -5.54 8.81 1.33
N LEU A 108 -4.96 8.54 0.17
CA LEU A 108 -4.48 9.62 -0.69
C LEU A 108 -5.65 10.38 -1.35
N HIS A 109 -6.88 9.84 -1.33
CA HIS A 109 -8.07 10.48 -1.91
C HIS A 109 -7.83 11.05 -3.32
N LEU A 110 -7.07 10.33 -4.16
CA LEU A 110 -6.78 10.78 -5.51
C LEU A 110 -8.09 10.94 -6.30
N PRO A 111 -8.31 12.08 -6.96
CA PRO A 111 -9.44 12.22 -7.88
C PRO A 111 -9.22 11.29 -9.08
N ASP A 112 -10.30 10.65 -9.56
CA ASP A 112 -10.27 9.77 -10.73
C ASP A 112 -9.90 10.50 -12.04
N ASP A 113 -9.92 11.84 -12.04
CA ASP A 113 -9.58 12.68 -13.18
C ASP A 113 -8.43 13.65 -12.80
N PRO A 114 -7.21 13.47 -13.35
CA PRO A 114 -6.06 14.31 -13.02
C PRO A 114 -6.21 15.76 -13.52
N ALA A 115 -7.24 16.05 -14.33
CA ALA A 115 -7.56 17.38 -14.82
C ALA A 115 -8.51 18.18 -13.91
N ALA A 116 -9.06 17.56 -12.85
CA ALA A 116 -9.85 18.28 -11.86
C ALA A 116 -8.91 19.05 -10.92
N PRO A 117 -8.95 20.40 -10.85
CA PRO A 117 -8.17 21.11 -9.86
C PRO A 117 -8.59 20.61 -8.49
N ALA A 118 -7.61 20.15 -7.70
CA ALA A 118 -7.78 19.74 -6.32
C ALA A 118 -8.54 20.86 -5.61
N ALA A 119 -9.82 20.64 -5.35
CA ALA A 119 -10.64 21.56 -4.60
C ALA A 119 -9.97 21.67 -3.23
N ASP A 120 -9.43 22.85 -2.93
CA ASP A 120 -8.97 23.20 -1.60
C ASP A 120 -10.05 22.77 -0.62
N GLN A 121 -9.75 21.74 0.18
CA GLN A 121 -10.55 21.42 1.33
C GLN A 121 -10.36 22.57 2.32
N GLU A 122 -11.18 23.59 2.14
CA GLU A 122 -11.35 24.70 3.08
C GLU A 122 -11.64 24.10 4.46
N PRO A 123 -10.89 24.48 5.50
CA PRO A 123 -11.17 24.03 6.85
C PRO A 123 -12.56 24.52 7.23
N GLN A 124 -13.48 23.57 7.45
CA GLN A 124 -14.84 23.88 7.87
C GLN A 124 -14.80 24.74 9.14
N PRO A 125 -15.42 25.94 9.14
CA PRO A 125 -15.48 26.74 10.35
C PRO A 125 -16.33 26.00 11.37
N ALA A 126 -15.76 25.81 12.56
CA ALA A 126 -16.43 25.26 13.72
C ALA A 126 -17.77 25.98 13.92
N GLY A 127 -18.86 25.22 13.87
CA GLY A 127 -20.22 25.72 14.01
C GLY A 127 -20.36 26.56 15.27
N GLU A 128 -20.56 27.86 15.06
CA GLU A 128 -20.92 28.82 16.09
C GLU A 128 -22.33 28.49 16.59
N HIS A 129 -22.41 27.93 17.79
CA HIS A 129 -23.67 27.62 18.46
C HIS A 129 -24.28 28.92 19.01
N THR A 130 -24.84 29.75 18.13
CA THR A 130 -25.64 30.92 18.54
C THR A 130 -27.01 30.43 19.02
N GLY A 131 -27.14 30.23 20.33
CA GLY A 131 -28.44 30.03 20.97
C GLY A 131 -29.30 31.30 20.86
N PRO A 132 -30.62 31.19 20.60
CA PRO A 132 -31.47 32.36 20.46
C PRO A 132 -31.74 33.02 21.83
N ARG A 133 -31.34 34.29 21.97
CA ARG A 133 -31.90 35.22 22.95
C ARG A 133 -33.23 35.74 22.40
N SER A 134 -34.35 35.21 22.89
CA SER A 134 -35.65 35.88 22.76
C SER A 134 -36.11 36.36 24.13
N LEU A 135 -36.01 37.68 24.31
CA LEU A 135 -36.73 38.46 25.30
C LEU A 135 -38.05 38.90 24.66
N THR A 136 -39.15 38.87 25.42
CA THR A 136 -40.34 39.76 25.38
C THR A 136 -41.66 38.98 25.52
N ALA A 137 -42.27 39.09 26.70
CA ALA A 137 -43.65 39.57 26.93
C ALA A 137 -43.78 39.96 28.41
#